data_AF-A0A2W4VM53-F1
#
_entry.id   AF-A0A2W4VM53-F1
#
_cell.length_a   1.000
_cell.length_b   1.000
_cell.length_c   1.000
_cell.angle_alpha   90.00
_cell.angle_beta   90.00
_cell.angle_gamma   90.00
#
_symmetry.space_group_name_H-M   'P 1'
#
loop_
_entity.id
_entity.type
_entity.pdbx_description
1 polymer ?
#
loop_
_entity_poly.entity_id
_entity_poly.type
_entity_poly.pdbx_seq_one_letter_code
_entity_poly.pdbx_strand_id
1 'polypeptide(L)' 'KMTWNGFEPLVHLVEGNYPKKIKVPKAELALYEQQWQRSEQLPKWDITIVPV' A
#
# COMPACT_ATOMS: atom_id res chain seq x y z
N LYS A 1 -13.41 21.25 0.94
CA LYS A 1 -14.07 19.93 0.85
C LYS A 1 -13.14 19.04 0.05
N MET A 2 -12.60 17.96 0.62
CA MET A 2 -11.62 17.11 -0.06
C MET A 2 -12.38 16.18 -1.00
N THR A 3 -12.11 16.26 -2.30
CA THR A 3 -12.76 15.46 -3.35
C THR A 3 -11.69 14.74 -4.13
N TRP A 4 -11.79 13.42 -4.23
CA TRP A 4 -10.86 12.60 -4.99
C TRP A 4 -11.49 12.31 -6.36
N ASN A 5 -10.87 12.81 -7.44
CA ASN A 5 -11.43 12.77 -8.79
C ASN A 5 -12.91 13.22 -8.90
N GLY A 6 -13.29 14.25 -8.13
CA GLY A 6 -14.66 14.78 -8.13
C GLY A 6 -15.67 13.98 -7.30
N PHE A 7 -15.27 12.86 -6.71
CA PHE A 7 -16.09 12.08 -5.77
C PHE A 7 -15.72 12.39 -4.31
N GLU A 8 -16.71 12.27 -3.44
CA GLU A 8 -16.49 12.34 -1.99
C GLU A 8 -15.65 11.11 -1.57
N PRO A 9 -14.54 11.30 -0.87
CA PRO A 9 -13.67 10.20 -0.48
C PRO A 9 -14.43 9.27 0.46
N LEU A 10 -14.36 7.97 0.17
CA LEU A 10 -14.91 6.93 1.02
C LEU A 10 -14.01 6.76 2.26
N VAL A 11 -14.24 7.56 3.30
CA VAL A 11 -13.44 7.51 4.53
C VAL A 11 -14.00 6.43 5.45
N HIS A 12 -13.22 5.38 5.67
CA HIS A 12 -13.49 4.39 6.71
C HIS A 12 -12.62 4.70 7.92
N LEU A 13 -13.27 4.88 9.08
CA LEU A 13 -12.57 4.94 10.35
C LEU A 13 -12.18 3.52 10.75
N VAL A 14 -10.89 3.22 10.78
CA VAL A 14 -10.38 1.94 11.30
C VAL A 14 -10.25 2.07 12.81
N GLU A 15 -11.28 1.66 13.53
CA GLU A 15 -11.27 1.58 15.00
C GLU A 15 -10.49 0.34 15.44
N GLY A 16 -9.21 0.52 15.72
CA GLY A 16 -8.34 -0.55 16.16
C GLY A 16 -6.99 -0.02 16.61
N ASN A 17 -6.37 -0.69 17.57
CA ASN A 17 -4.98 -0.38 17.92
C ASN A 17 -4.10 -0.89 16.77
N TYR A 18 -3.57 0.02 15.93
CA TYR A 18 -2.62 -0.37 14.90
C TYR A 18 -1.30 -0.77 15.57
N PRO A 19 -0.98 -2.07 15.67
CA PRO A 19 0.16 -2.49 16.46
C PRO A 19 1.43 -1.97 15.78
N LYS A 20 2.14 -1.09 16.48
CA LYS A 20 3.42 -0.56 15.99
C LYS A 20 4.48 -1.65 16.14
N LYS A 21 5.40 -1.74 15.17
CA LYS A 21 6.52 -2.72 15.11
C LYS A 21 6.13 -4.16 14.75
N ILE A 22 5.01 -4.39 14.07
CA ILE A 22 4.77 -5.70 13.43
C ILE A 22 5.85 -5.91 12.36
N LYS A 23 6.61 -7.00 12.50
CA LYS A 23 7.53 -7.47 11.47
C LYS A 23 6.90 -8.69 10.84
N VAL A 24 6.58 -8.59 9.56
CA VAL A 24 6.09 -9.73 8.78
C VAL A 24 7.31 -10.56 8.36
N PRO A 25 7.30 -11.89 8.55
CA PRO A 25 8.38 -12.74 8.08
C PRO A 25 8.46 -12.70 6.55
N LYS A 26 9.67 -12.83 6.01
CA LYS A 26 9.94 -12.71 4.57
C LYS A 26 9.13 -13.71 3.71
N ALA A 27 8.80 -14.88 4.27
CA ALA A 27 7.99 -15.89 3.60
C ALA A 27 6.55 -15.43 3.32
N GLU A 28 5.93 -14.71 4.24
CA GLU A 28 4.58 -14.15 4.04
C GLU A 28 4.62 -12.93 3.10
N LEU A 29 5.71 -12.17 3.15
CA LEU A 29 5.97 -11.04 2.26
C LEU A 29 6.20 -11.45 0.80
N ALA A 30 6.73 -12.65 0.55
CA ALA A 30 7.06 -13.13 -0.80
C ALA A 30 5.87 -13.16 -1.76
N LEU A 31 4.65 -13.38 -1.25
CA LEU A 31 3.42 -13.32 -2.05
C LEU A 31 3.13 -11.89 -2.53
N TYR A 32 3.35 -10.90 -1.67
CA TYR A 32 3.13 -9.49 -1.98
C TYR A 32 4.28 -8.90 -2.78
N GLU A 33 5.51 -9.39 -2.59
CA GLU A 33 6.67 -8.98 -3.40
C GLU A 33 6.47 -9.25 -4.90
N GLN A 34 5.67 -10.26 -5.28
CA GLN A 34 5.32 -10.52 -6.68
C GLN A 34 4.49 -9.40 -7.31
N GLN A 35 3.70 -8.70 -6.50
CA GLN A 35 2.87 -7.56 -6.93
C GLN A 35 3.67 -6.26 -6.99
N TRP A 36 4.81 -6.21 -6.31
CA TRP A 36 5.61 -5.01 -6.13
C TRP A 36 6.61 -4.87 -7.27
N GLN A 37 6.21 -4.14 -8.31
CA GLN A 37 7.09 -3.81 -9.42
C GLN A 37 7.78 -2.48 -9.15
N ARG A 38 9.11 -2.47 -9.27
CA ARG A 38 9.86 -1.22 -9.14
C ARG A 38 9.54 -0.32 -10.32
N SER A 39 9.16 0.93 -10.05
CA SER A 39 8.92 1.89 -11.12
C SER A 39 10.25 2.29 -11.75
N GLU A 40 10.38 2.14 -13.07
CA GLU A 40 11.58 2.56 -13.80
C GLU A 40 11.68 4.08 -13.97
N GLN A 41 10.56 4.78 -13.79
CA GLN A 41 10.44 6.22 -14.05
C GLN A 41 10.60 7.09 -12.80
N LEU A 42 10.52 6.49 -11.60
CA LEU A 42 10.44 7.22 -10.34
C LEU A 42 11.63 6.91 -9.41
N PRO A 43 11.90 7.78 -8.41
CA PRO A 43 13.09 7.64 -7.57
C PRO A 43 13.11 6.31 -6.79
N LYS A 44 14.25 6.02 -6.17
CA LYS A 44 14.65 4.71 -5.59
C LYS A 44 13.59 3.95 -4.77
N TRP A 45 12.60 4.64 -4.20
CA TRP A 45 11.61 4.09 -3.28
C TRP A 45 10.21 3.94 -3.88
N ASP A 46 10.03 4.24 -5.17
CA ASP A 46 8.74 4.12 -5.84
C ASP A 46 8.48 2.67 -6.30
N ILE A 47 7.33 2.15 -5.88
CA ILE A 47 6.89 0.79 -6.12
C ILE A 47 5.46 0.87 -6.65
N THR A 48 5.22 0.27 -7.81
CA THR A 48 3.89 0.09 -8.37
C THR A 48 3.34 -1.25 -7.91
N ILE A 49 2.18 -1.23 -7.25
CA ILE A 49 1.48 -2.45 -6.86
C ILE A 49 0.57 -2.84 -8.03
N VAL A 50 0.93 -3.91 -8.74
CA VAL A 50 0.16 -4.43 -9.87
C VAL A 50 -0.66 -5.64 -9.41
N PRO A 51 -1.96 -5.70 -9.69
CA PRO A 51 -2.76 -6.89 -9.40
C PRO A 51 -2.23 -8.10 -10.19
N VAL A 52 -2.26 -9.28 -9.57
CA VAL A 52 -1.88 -10.56 -10.19
C VAL A 52 -3.06 -11.12 -10.97
#